data_AF-A0AAW9K7F1-F1
#
_entry.id   AF-A0AAW9K7F1-F1
#
_cell.length_a   1.000
_cell.length_b   1.000
_cell.length_c   1.000
_cell.angle_alpha   90.00
_cell.angle_beta   90.00
_cell.angle_gamma   90.00
#
_symmetry.space_group_name_H-M   'P 1'
#
loop_
_entity.id
_entity.type
_entity.pdbx_description
1 polymer ?
#
loop_
_entity_poly.entity_id
_entity_poly.type
_entity_poly.pdbx_seq_one_letter_code
_entity_poly.pdbx_strand_id
1 'polypeptide(L)'
;MKSLKGTKTAENLMKSFAGESQARTRYTYYASVAKKQGYVQIANIFLETAEQEKEHAKRFYKFLKDDFAGEAVEINAAYPVDLYDDTAKNLMAAAKGEHEEWSHDYPEFARIAREEGFPTIAAAYERISEVENRHER
;
A
#
# COMPACT_ATOMS: atom_id res chain seq x y z
N MET A 1 15.54 3.16 -19.20
CA MET A 1 15.37 3.76 -17.86
C MET A 1 16.71 3.68 -17.15
N LYS A 2 17.02 4.62 -16.26
CA LYS A 2 18.14 4.45 -15.31
C LYS A 2 17.85 3.20 -14.47
N SER A 3 18.87 2.46 -14.05
CA SER A 3 18.65 1.26 -13.22
C SER A 3 18.20 1.66 -11.81
N LEU A 4 17.30 0.87 -11.23
CA LEU A 4 16.83 0.92 -9.85
C LEU A 4 17.81 0.28 -8.86
N LYS A 5 18.77 -0.53 -9.31
CA LYS A 5 19.72 -1.20 -8.42
C LYS A 5 20.54 -0.18 -7.62
N GLY A 6 20.57 -0.36 -6.29
CA GLY A 6 21.27 0.53 -5.36
C GLY A 6 20.58 1.87 -5.10
N THR A 7 19.30 2.02 -5.48
CA THR A 7 18.53 3.25 -5.25
C THR A 7 17.58 3.11 -4.07
N LYS A 8 17.27 4.23 -3.40
CA LYS A 8 16.22 4.26 -2.38
C LYS A 8 14.85 4.04 -2.99
N THR A 9 14.64 4.42 -4.25
CA THR A 9 13.40 4.16 -4.99
C THR A 9 13.10 2.66 -5.06
N ALA A 10 14.11 1.80 -5.26
CA ALA A 10 13.90 0.35 -5.26
C ALA A 10 13.45 -0.17 -3.89
N GLU A 11 14.10 0.28 -2.82
CA GLU A 11 13.71 -0.07 -1.45
C GLU A 11 12.28 0.39 -1.15
N ASN A 12 11.93 1.62 -1.52
CA ASN A 12 10.60 2.19 -1.30
C ASN A 12 9.53 1.44 -2.08
N LEU A 13 9.79 1.10 -3.35
CA LEU A 13 8.87 0.26 -4.14
C LEU A 13 8.62 -1.10 -3.48
N MET A 14 9.67 -1.70 -2.91
CA MET A 14 9.55 -3.00 -2.24
C MET A 14 8.83 -2.87 -0.89
N LYS A 15 9.07 -1.79 -0.13
CA LYS A 15 8.30 -1.46 1.08
C LYS A 15 6.83 -1.26 0.78
N SER A 16 6.49 -0.49 -0.26
CA SER A 16 5.10 -0.27 -0.68
C SER A 16 4.46 -1.59 -1.12
N PHE A 17 5.13 -2.39 -1.94
CA PHE A 17 4.60 -3.72 -2.31
C PHE A 17 4.31 -4.60 -1.09
N ALA A 18 5.20 -4.62 -0.09
CA ALA A 18 5.01 -5.39 1.13
C ALA A 18 3.89 -4.80 2.03
N GLY A 19 3.79 -3.47 2.14
CA GLY A 19 2.72 -2.77 2.86
C GLY A 19 1.35 -3.07 2.26
N GLU A 20 1.19 -2.81 0.97
CA GLU A 20 -0.02 -3.03 0.18
C GLU A 20 -0.49 -4.49 0.19
N SER A 21 0.46 -5.44 0.09
CA SER A 21 0.14 -6.87 0.18
C SER A 21 -0.41 -7.25 1.56
N GLN A 22 0.08 -6.60 2.62
CA GLN A 22 -0.42 -6.81 3.97
C GLN A 22 -1.73 -6.04 4.21
N ALA A 23 -1.89 -4.83 3.68
CA ALA A 23 -3.12 -4.03 3.75
C ALA A 23 -4.29 -4.79 3.11
N ARG A 24 -4.14 -5.26 1.86
CA ARG A 24 -5.07 -6.18 1.20
C ARG A 24 -5.51 -7.31 2.12
N THR A 25 -4.53 -8.00 2.71
CA THR A 25 -4.79 -9.17 3.55
C THR A 25 -5.57 -8.78 4.82
N ARG A 26 -5.14 -7.73 5.52
CA ARG A 26 -5.87 -7.20 6.70
C ARG A 26 -7.30 -6.80 6.35
N TYR A 27 -7.52 -6.11 5.23
CA TYR A 27 -8.85 -5.67 4.81
C TYR A 27 -9.78 -6.86 4.51
N THR A 28 -9.29 -7.96 3.95
CA THR A 28 -10.09 -9.19 3.82
C THR A 28 -10.48 -9.81 5.18
N TYR A 29 -9.62 -9.68 6.20
CA TYR A 29 -9.94 -10.11 7.56
C TYR A 29 -10.97 -9.18 8.20
N TYR A 30 -10.82 -7.86 8.02
CA TYR A 30 -11.76 -6.85 8.51
C TYR A 30 -13.14 -7.04 7.89
N ALA A 31 -13.21 -7.34 6.59
CA ALA A 31 -14.44 -7.70 5.91
C ALA A 31 -15.14 -8.90 6.57
N SER A 32 -14.37 -9.91 6.98
CA SER A 32 -14.90 -11.09 7.66
C SER A 32 -15.47 -10.75 9.04
N VAL A 33 -14.83 -9.86 9.79
CA VAL A 33 -15.33 -9.35 11.08
C VAL A 33 -16.61 -8.53 10.88
N ALA A 34 -16.61 -7.59 9.93
CA ALA A 34 -17.77 -6.79 9.57
C ALA A 34 -18.98 -7.65 9.19
N LYS A 35 -18.76 -8.68 8.37
CA LYS A 35 -19.82 -9.62 7.97
C LYS A 35 -20.38 -10.39 9.17
N LYS A 36 -19.53 -10.87 10.09
CA LYS A 36 -19.97 -11.56 11.32
C LYS A 36 -20.83 -10.67 12.22
N GLN A 37 -20.54 -9.37 12.26
CA GLN A 37 -21.29 -8.38 13.02
C GLN A 37 -22.54 -7.84 12.28
N GLY A 38 -22.82 -8.34 11.07
CA GLY A 38 -24.00 -7.96 10.28
C GLY A 38 -23.81 -6.73 9.38
N TYR A 39 -22.62 -6.13 9.35
CA TYR A 39 -22.30 -4.96 8.53
C TYR A 39 -21.92 -5.35 7.10
N VAL A 40 -22.88 -5.88 6.33
CA VAL A 40 -22.64 -6.41 4.97
C VAL A 40 -22.09 -5.35 4.01
N GLN A 41 -22.60 -4.11 4.06
CA GLN A 41 -22.09 -3.04 3.21
C GLN A 41 -20.63 -2.71 3.52
N ILE A 42 -20.27 -2.62 4.81
CA ILE A 42 -18.89 -2.35 5.25
C ILE A 42 -17.97 -3.51 4.85
N ALA A 43 -18.44 -4.75 4.97
CA ALA A 43 -17.67 -5.90 4.52
C ALA A 43 -17.37 -5.84 3.01
N ASN A 44 -18.33 -5.40 2.20
CA ASN A 44 -18.12 -5.26 0.75
C ASN A 44 -17.15 -4.13 0.43
N ILE A 45 -17.21 -3.01 1.15
CA ILE A 45 -16.25 -1.89 1.00
C ILE A 45 -14.83 -2.38 1.32
N PHE A 46 -14.62 -3.06 2.45
CA PHE A 46 -13.31 -3.64 2.77
C PHE A 46 -12.78 -4.59 1.68
N LEU A 47 -13.66 -5.39 1.05
CA LEU A 47 -13.25 -6.28 -0.04
C LEU A 47 -12.92 -5.51 -1.33
N GLU A 48 -13.63 -4.43 -1.62
CA GLU A 48 -13.32 -3.55 -2.76
C GLU A 48 -11.97 -2.87 -2.57
N THR A 49 -11.75 -2.25 -1.41
CA THR A 49 -10.48 -1.63 -1.02
C THR A 49 -9.33 -2.65 -1.06
N ALA A 50 -9.53 -3.87 -0.53
CA ALA A 50 -8.54 -4.94 -0.63
C ALA A 50 -8.15 -5.30 -2.08
N GLU A 51 -9.09 -5.22 -3.02
CA GLU A 51 -8.81 -5.46 -4.43
C GLU A 51 -8.16 -4.25 -5.13
N GLN A 52 -8.33 -3.05 -4.60
CA GLN A 52 -7.60 -1.85 -5.02
C GLN A 52 -6.13 -1.91 -4.55
N GLU A 53 -5.88 -2.24 -3.27
CA GLU A 53 -4.51 -2.46 -2.73
C GLU A 53 -3.75 -3.54 -3.50
N LYS A 54 -4.46 -4.57 -3.97
CA LYS A 54 -3.87 -5.58 -4.84
C LYS A 54 -3.32 -4.97 -6.15
N GLU A 55 -4.04 -4.04 -6.76
CA GLU A 55 -3.61 -3.38 -7.99
C GLU A 55 -2.52 -2.32 -7.72
N HIS A 56 -2.53 -1.67 -6.56
CA HIS A 56 -1.43 -0.81 -6.08
C HIS A 56 -0.14 -1.62 -5.90
N ALA A 57 -0.18 -2.70 -5.11
CA ALA A 57 0.93 -3.64 -4.92
C ALA A 57 1.51 -4.11 -6.26
N LYS A 58 0.65 -4.54 -7.18
CA LYS A 58 1.04 -5.00 -8.51
C LYS A 58 1.68 -3.90 -9.35
N ARG A 59 1.22 -2.65 -9.21
CA ARG A 59 1.83 -1.50 -9.90
C ARG A 59 3.24 -1.25 -9.40
N PHE A 60 3.46 -1.22 -8.08
CA PHE A 60 4.79 -1.05 -7.50
C PHE A 60 5.73 -2.20 -7.87
N TYR A 61 5.25 -3.44 -7.76
CA TYR A 61 6.04 -4.62 -8.08
C TYR A 61 6.47 -4.69 -9.55
N LYS A 62 5.62 -4.23 -10.48
CA LYS A 62 5.96 -4.14 -11.91
C LYS A 62 7.14 -3.21 -12.19
N PHE A 63 7.36 -2.16 -11.39
CA PHE A 63 8.52 -1.28 -11.57
C PHE A 63 9.83 -1.99 -11.20
N LEU A 64 9.81 -2.91 -10.21
CA LEU A 64 10.98 -3.68 -9.81
C LEU A 64 11.30 -4.82 -10.77
N LYS A 65 10.27 -5.38 -11.42
CA LYS A 65 10.38 -6.60 -12.23
C LYS A 65 11.55 -6.59 -13.22
N ASP A 66 11.73 -5.51 -13.98
CA ASP A 66 12.69 -5.50 -15.09
C ASP A 66 14.15 -5.48 -14.59
N ASP A 67 14.40 -4.91 -13.42
CA ASP A 67 15.74 -4.76 -12.85
C ASP A 67 16.10 -5.86 -11.83
N PHE A 68 15.10 -6.52 -11.23
CA PHE A 68 15.29 -7.48 -10.13
C PHE A 68 14.69 -8.86 -10.40
N ALA A 69 14.38 -9.22 -11.65
CA ALA A 69 13.85 -10.55 -11.97
C ALA A 69 14.77 -11.67 -11.46
N GLY A 70 14.27 -12.48 -10.52
CA GLY A 70 15.03 -13.58 -9.91
C GLY A 70 15.98 -13.16 -8.78
N GLU A 71 15.98 -11.88 -8.40
CA GLU A 71 16.78 -11.32 -7.32
C GLU A 71 15.89 -10.87 -6.16
N ALA A 72 16.46 -10.78 -4.96
CA ALA A 72 15.78 -10.26 -3.79
C ALA A 72 16.09 -8.77 -3.61
N VAL A 73 15.09 -8.00 -3.15
CA VAL A 73 15.27 -6.64 -2.63
C VAL A 73 15.06 -6.71 -1.13
N GLU A 74 16.12 -6.49 -0.36
CA GLU A 74 16.05 -6.45 1.10
C GLU A 74 15.47 -5.11 1.56
N ILE A 75 14.56 -5.16 2.52
CA ILE A 75 13.95 -3.98 3.14
C ILE A 75 13.96 -4.11 4.66
N ASN A 76 14.07 -2.97 5.34
CA ASN A 76 13.80 -2.86 6.77
C ASN A 76 12.59 -1.94 6.96
N ALA A 77 11.50 -2.48 7.50
CA ALA A 77 10.24 -1.79 7.72
C ALA A 77 9.47 -2.43 8.88
N ALA A 78 8.64 -1.64 9.57
CA ALA A 78 7.69 -2.11 10.55
C ALA A 78 6.30 -2.22 9.91
N TYR A 79 5.48 -3.13 10.41
CA TYR A 79 4.10 -3.30 9.94
C TYR A 79 3.14 -3.44 11.13
N PRO A 80 1.92 -2.89 11.02
CA PRO A 80 0.95 -2.96 12.11
C PRO A 80 0.43 -4.38 12.32
N VAL A 81 0.23 -4.75 13.58
CA VAL A 81 -0.49 -5.98 13.99
C VAL A 81 -1.89 -5.57 14.44
N ASP A 82 -2.65 -5.03 13.50
CA ASP A 82 -4.00 -4.54 13.74
C ASP A 82 -5.02 -5.56 13.23
N LEU A 83 -5.57 -6.36 14.13
CA LEU A 83 -6.69 -7.26 13.86
C LEU A 83 -7.58 -7.31 15.09
N TYR A 84 -8.75 -6.70 15.00
CA TYR A 84 -9.69 -6.59 16.11
C TYR A 84 -10.97 -7.36 15.82
N ASP A 85 -11.59 -7.92 16.86
CA ASP A 85 -12.94 -8.52 16.79
C ASP A 85 -14.07 -7.45 16.77
N ASP A 86 -13.74 -6.21 16.38
CA ASP A 86 -14.64 -5.06 16.35
C ASP A 86 -14.47 -4.27 15.05
N THR A 87 -15.57 -4.07 14.31
CA THR A 87 -15.54 -3.39 13.00
C THR A 87 -15.14 -1.93 13.11
N ALA A 88 -15.57 -1.21 14.16
CA ALA A 88 -15.24 0.19 14.31
C ALA A 88 -13.73 0.40 14.56
N LYS A 89 -13.10 -0.47 15.37
CA LYS A 89 -11.64 -0.48 15.55
C LYS A 89 -10.90 -0.81 14.26
N ASN A 90 -11.39 -1.78 13.49
CA ASN A 90 -10.78 -2.14 12.19
C ASN A 90 -10.88 -0.99 11.17
N LEU A 91 -12.02 -0.27 11.12
CA LEU A 91 -12.16 0.93 10.29
C LEU A 91 -11.16 2.02 10.69
N MET A 92 -11.00 2.27 11.99
CA MET A 92 -10.03 3.26 12.48
C MET A 92 -8.58 2.84 12.20
N ALA A 93 -8.27 1.54 12.29
CA ALA A 93 -6.97 1.01 11.93
C ALA A 93 -6.68 1.15 10.43
N ALA A 94 -7.65 0.84 9.57
CA ALA A 94 -7.56 1.05 8.13
C ALA A 94 -7.33 2.54 7.82
N ALA A 95 -8.21 3.43 8.29
CA ALA A 95 -8.08 4.88 8.06
C ALA A 95 -6.72 5.43 8.53
N LYS A 96 -6.19 4.96 9.67
CA LYS A 96 -4.86 5.36 10.14
C LYS A 96 -3.74 4.90 9.19
N GLY A 97 -3.83 3.67 8.68
CA GLY A 97 -2.86 3.14 7.71
C GLY A 97 -2.88 3.95 6.41
N GLU A 98 -4.08 4.13 5.83
CA GLU A 98 -4.28 4.98 4.64
C GLU A 98 -3.73 6.39 4.85
N HIS A 99 -3.98 6.98 6.03
CA HIS A 99 -3.48 8.30 6.39
C HIS A 99 -1.96 8.39 6.38
N GLU A 100 -1.28 7.41 6.99
CA GLU A 100 0.18 7.35 7.00
C GLU A 100 0.72 7.26 5.55
N GLU A 101 0.08 6.45 4.72
CA GLU A 101 0.46 6.27 3.31
C GLU A 101 0.29 7.55 2.49
N TRP A 102 -0.90 8.16 2.49
CA TRP A 102 -1.15 9.30 1.63
C TRP A 102 -0.55 10.62 2.12
N SER A 103 -0.42 10.81 3.43
CA SER A 103 0.04 12.09 4.00
C SER A 103 1.54 12.14 4.26
N HIS A 104 2.21 10.99 4.37
CA HIS A 104 3.63 10.90 4.71
C HIS A 104 4.42 10.04 3.72
N ASP A 105 4.14 8.74 3.63
CA ASP A 105 5.02 7.81 2.94
C ASP A 105 5.05 8.03 1.42
N TYR A 106 3.90 8.01 0.75
CA TYR A 106 3.84 8.14 -0.71
C TYR A 106 4.29 9.52 -1.23
N PRO A 107 3.98 10.65 -0.58
CA PRO A 107 4.61 11.92 -0.91
C PRO A 107 6.14 11.91 -0.82
N GLU A 108 6.70 11.32 0.23
CA GLU A 108 8.15 11.21 0.42
C GLU A 108 8.78 10.27 -0.61
N PHE A 109 8.15 9.13 -0.89
CA PHE A 109 8.63 8.19 -1.89
C PHE A 109 8.58 8.78 -3.30
N ALA A 110 7.55 9.58 -3.62
CA ALA A 110 7.47 10.33 -4.87
C ALA A 110 8.60 11.37 -4.99
N ARG A 111 8.91 12.09 -3.90
CA ARG A 111 10.02 13.06 -3.85
C ARG A 111 11.36 12.37 -4.12
N ILE A 112 11.65 11.28 -3.41
CA ILE A 112 12.89 10.49 -3.60
C ILE A 112 12.98 9.96 -5.03
N ALA A 113 11.89 9.41 -5.58
CA ALA A 113 11.86 8.92 -6.95
C ALA A 113 12.17 10.03 -7.96
N ARG A 114 11.66 11.26 -7.77
CA ARG A 114 12.04 12.41 -8.61
C ARG A 114 13.52 12.75 -8.51
N GLU A 115 14.05 12.82 -7.30
CA GLU A 115 15.45 13.17 -7.04
C GLU A 115 16.43 12.17 -7.64
N GLU A 116 16.07 10.88 -7.64
CA GLU A 116 16.89 9.82 -8.22
C GLU A 116 16.73 9.68 -9.75
N GLY A 117 15.77 10.38 -10.36
CA GLY A 117 15.55 10.46 -11.80
C GLY A 117 14.46 9.52 -12.35
N PHE A 118 13.46 9.18 -11.54
CA PHE A 118 12.35 8.27 -11.85
C PHE A 118 10.98 8.97 -11.87
N PRO A 119 10.74 9.93 -12.78
CA PRO A 119 9.50 10.73 -12.79
C PRO A 119 8.23 9.88 -12.99
N THR A 120 8.30 8.77 -13.72
CA THR A 120 7.15 7.86 -13.90
C THR A 120 6.77 7.12 -12.62
N ILE A 121 7.75 6.79 -11.77
CA ILE A 121 7.51 6.14 -10.47
C ILE A 121 6.95 7.17 -9.49
N ALA A 122 7.52 8.38 -9.47
CA ALA A 122 6.99 9.47 -8.66
C ALA A 122 5.53 9.78 -8.98
N ALA A 123 5.18 9.90 -10.27
CA ALA A 123 3.81 10.12 -10.71
C ALA A 123 2.87 8.91 -10.49
N ALA A 124 3.40 7.73 -10.18
CA ALA A 124 2.59 6.59 -9.76
C ALA A 124 2.26 6.71 -8.26
N TYR A 125 3.27 7.01 -7.42
CA TYR A 125 3.06 7.28 -6.00
C TYR A 125 2.06 8.40 -5.75
N GLU A 126 2.15 9.52 -6.48
CA GLU A 126 1.20 10.64 -6.32
C GLU A 126 -0.23 10.25 -6.65
N ARG A 127 -0.43 9.48 -7.73
CA ARG A 127 -1.78 9.03 -8.12
C ARG A 127 -2.35 8.01 -7.15
N ILE A 128 -1.52 7.12 -6.61
CA ILE A 128 -1.95 6.13 -5.63
C ILE A 128 -2.25 6.82 -4.29
N SER A 129 -1.43 7.79 -3.87
CA SER A 129 -1.70 8.66 -2.72
C SER A 129 -3.05 9.40 -2.80
N GLU A 130 -3.47 9.85 -3.99
CA GLU A 130 -4.82 10.41 -4.18
C GLU A 130 -5.95 9.40 -3.97
N VAL A 131 -5.70 8.10 -4.22
CA VAL A 131 -6.65 7.01 -4.02
C VAL A 131 -6.72 6.63 -2.53
N GLU A 132 -5.59 6.53 -1.84
CA GLU A 132 -5.55 6.20 -0.40
C GLU A 132 -6.25 7.29 0.45
N ASN A 133 -6.11 8.57 0.08
CA ASN A 133 -6.87 9.66 0.70
C ASN A 133 -8.40 9.53 0.49
N ARG A 134 -8.84 8.75 -0.51
CA ARG A 134 -10.26 8.40 -0.66
C ARG A 134 -10.63 7.16 0.14
N HIS A 135 -9.74 6.18 0.29
CA HIS A 135 -9.96 5.02 1.15
C HIS A 135 -10.13 5.41 2.63
N GLU A 136 -9.42 6.45 3.09
CA GLU A 136 -9.57 6.98 4.46
C GLU A 136 -10.98 7.53 4.75
N ARG A 137 -11.69 8.04 3.73
CA ARG A 137 -12.87 8.93 3.89
C ARG A 137 -14.23 8.25 3.82
#